data_AF-A0A7W0SKG5-F1
#
_entry.id   AF-A0A7W0SKG5-F1
#
_cell.length_a   1.000
_cell.length_b   1.000
_cell.length_c   1.000
_cell.angle_alpha   90.00
_cell.angle_beta   90.00
_cell.angle_gamma   90.00
#
_symmetry.space_group_name_H-M   'P 1'
#
loop_
_entity.id
_entity.type
_entity.pdbx_description
1 polymer ?
#
loop_
_entity_poly.entity_id
_entity_poly.type
_entity_poly.pdbx_seq_one_letter_code
_entity_poly.pdbx_strand_id
1 'polypeptide(L)'
;MDLKPSSDEGECYGAVAMGIKQGDLDGTDLSGISFALYNHFESNPSAGNWGMRVVIDETASEDQAKALERILSGEEGGAFGDLSALISDVTMARGQVSVSNGDSASASVEGSEIRFEPFRGPDGSPTKMSSAMFGFAPEFMVGKASGRYSSFGQEFEAKYGESGDFEFSSESADVKGRI
;
A
#
# COMPACT_ATOMS: atom_id res chain seq x y z
N MET A 1 -17.09 -0.87 8.06
CA MET A 1 -16.56 -0.02 6.99
C MET A 1 -16.28 -0.86 5.75
N ASP A 2 -17.22 -1.73 5.37
CA ASP A 2 -17.16 -2.47 4.11
C ASP A 2 -18.24 -1.90 3.19
N LEU A 3 -17.96 -0.71 2.68
CA LEU A 3 -18.90 0.03 1.86
C LEU A 3 -18.53 -0.15 0.39
N LYS A 4 -19.55 -0.11 -0.46
CA LYS A 4 -19.33 -0.04 -1.90
C LYS A 4 -18.54 1.25 -2.22
N PRO A 5 -17.52 1.19 -3.08
CA PRO A 5 -16.85 2.38 -3.57
C PRO A 5 -17.84 3.42 -4.08
N SER A 6 -17.56 4.70 -3.79
CA SER A 6 -18.47 5.82 -4.11
C SER A 6 -18.34 6.32 -5.56
N SER A 7 -17.63 5.60 -6.42
CA SER A 7 -17.56 5.89 -7.85
C SER A 7 -18.88 5.52 -8.55
N ASP A 8 -19.14 6.09 -9.71
CA ASP A 8 -20.38 5.82 -10.47
C ASP A 8 -20.50 4.34 -10.86
N GLU A 9 -19.39 3.72 -11.28
CA GLU A 9 -19.31 2.31 -11.63
C GLU A 9 -19.25 1.39 -10.39
N GLY A 10 -18.97 1.95 -9.20
CA GLY A 10 -18.91 1.19 -7.96
C GLY A 10 -17.62 0.43 -7.71
N GLU A 11 -16.57 0.76 -8.45
CA GLU A 11 -15.23 0.19 -8.34
C GLU A 11 -14.27 1.15 -7.61
N CYS A 12 -13.19 0.60 -7.07
CA CYS A 12 -12.11 1.37 -6.46
C CYS A 12 -10.76 1.02 -7.11
N TYR A 13 -10.02 2.05 -7.50
CA TYR A 13 -8.62 1.94 -7.91
C TYR A 13 -7.77 2.70 -6.90
N GLY A 14 -6.72 2.06 -6.40
CA GLY A 14 -5.79 2.67 -5.46
C GLY A 14 -4.34 2.50 -5.91
N ALA A 15 -3.51 3.39 -5.39
CA ALA A 15 -2.06 3.35 -5.56
C ALA A 15 -1.43 3.62 -4.20
N VAL A 16 -0.54 2.73 -3.78
CA VAL A 16 0.25 2.82 -2.55
C VAL A 16 1.71 2.78 -2.96
N ALA A 17 2.53 3.65 -2.40
CA ALA A 17 3.97 3.59 -2.56
C ALA A 17 4.61 3.49 -1.18
N MET A 18 5.51 2.53 -1.01
CA MET A 18 6.15 2.22 0.25
C MET A 18 7.67 2.28 0.09
N GLY A 19 8.34 2.87 1.06
CA GLY A 19 9.79 2.78 1.23
C GLY A 19 10.08 2.00 2.51
N ILE A 20 10.82 0.89 2.38
CA ILE A 20 11.16 0.00 3.50
C ILE A 20 12.29 0.65 4.28
N LYS A 21 11.97 1.13 5.49
CA LYS A 21 12.97 1.74 6.38
C LYS A 21 13.94 0.68 6.92
N GLN A 22 13.39 -0.43 7.39
CA GLN A 22 14.11 -1.59 7.94
C GLN A 22 13.29 -2.84 7.65
N GLY A 23 13.95 -3.95 7.29
CA GLY A 23 13.28 -5.23 7.09
C GLY A 23 14.28 -6.33 6.71
N ASP A 24 13.92 -7.56 7.04
CA ASP A 24 14.68 -8.75 6.70
C ASP A 24 13.71 -9.89 6.38
N LEU A 25 14.06 -10.72 5.40
CA LEU A 25 13.43 -12.01 5.21
C LEU A 25 14.50 -13.08 5.00
N ASP A 26 14.55 -14.06 5.90
CA ASP A 26 15.51 -15.17 5.86
C ASP A 26 16.98 -14.72 5.71
N GLY A 27 17.35 -13.58 6.29
CA GLY A 27 18.70 -12.99 6.17
C GLY A 27 18.92 -12.11 4.94
N THR A 28 17.88 -11.86 4.13
CA THR A 28 17.89 -10.89 3.04
C THR A 28 17.47 -9.52 3.56
N ASP A 29 18.41 -8.58 3.63
CA ASP A 29 18.13 -7.18 4.01
C ASP A 29 17.26 -6.49 2.95
N LEU A 30 16.08 -6.02 3.35
CA LEU A 30 15.12 -5.31 2.51
C LEU A 30 15.16 -3.79 2.73
N SER A 31 16.03 -3.30 3.61
CA SER A 31 16.13 -1.88 3.94
C SER A 31 16.50 -1.04 2.71
N GLY A 32 15.86 0.12 2.58
CA GLY A 32 16.09 1.06 1.49
C GLY A 32 15.37 0.72 0.18
N ILE A 33 14.69 -0.42 0.08
CA ILE A 33 13.91 -0.76 -1.11
C ILE A 33 12.59 0.00 -1.11
N SER A 34 12.23 0.52 -2.27
CA SER A 34 10.91 1.10 -2.52
C SER A 34 10.10 0.21 -3.45
N PHE A 35 8.79 0.21 -3.28
CA PHE A 35 7.87 -0.44 -4.21
C PHE A 35 6.53 0.29 -4.24
N ALA A 36 5.80 0.10 -5.34
CA ALA A 36 4.43 0.56 -5.49
C ALA A 36 3.49 -0.65 -5.61
N LEU A 37 2.29 -0.51 -5.04
CA LEU A 37 1.21 -1.47 -5.08
C LEU A 37 -0.03 -0.75 -5.60
N TYR A 38 -0.60 -1.28 -6.66
CA TYR A 38 -1.88 -0.85 -7.20
C TYR A 38 -2.93 -1.90 -6.91
N ASN A 39 -4.09 -1.46 -6.42
CA ASN A 39 -5.23 -2.32 -6.18
C ASN A 39 -6.40 -1.92 -7.07
N HIS A 40 -7.17 -2.92 -7.48
CA HIS A 40 -8.47 -2.77 -8.13
C HIS A 40 -9.49 -3.63 -7.40
N PHE A 41 -10.54 -2.99 -6.91
CA PHE A 41 -11.69 -3.63 -6.30
C PHE A 41 -12.92 -3.37 -7.17
N GLU A 42 -13.51 -4.42 -7.73
CA GLU A 42 -14.74 -4.32 -8.54
C GLU A 42 -15.98 -3.97 -7.70
N SER A 43 -15.90 -4.15 -6.38
CA SER A 43 -16.99 -3.91 -5.44
C SER A 43 -16.45 -3.61 -4.03
N ASN A 44 -17.27 -3.83 -3.02
CA ASN A 44 -16.88 -3.80 -1.61
C ASN A 44 -15.59 -4.63 -1.39
N PRO A 45 -14.60 -4.13 -0.63
CA PRO A 45 -13.35 -4.86 -0.40
C PRO A 45 -13.58 -6.28 0.15
N SER A 46 -14.56 -6.51 1.02
CA SER A 46 -14.81 -7.86 1.55
C SER A 46 -15.34 -8.87 0.51
N ALA A 47 -15.82 -8.41 -0.65
CA ALA A 47 -16.32 -9.28 -1.71
C ALA A 47 -15.21 -10.08 -2.41
N GLY A 48 -13.95 -9.72 -2.19
CA GLY A 48 -12.80 -10.32 -2.86
C GLY A 48 -12.70 -9.90 -4.32
N ASN A 49 -12.12 -10.77 -5.15
CA ASN A 49 -11.76 -10.49 -6.55
C ASN A 49 -10.84 -9.27 -6.71
N TRP A 50 -9.86 -9.13 -5.81
CA TRP A 50 -8.91 -8.02 -5.88
C TRP A 50 -7.90 -8.29 -6.99
N GLY A 51 -7.76 -7.33 -7.89
CA GLY A 51 -6.62 -7.23 -8.79
C GLY A 51 -5.50 -6.47 -8.11
N MET A 52 -4.29 -7.03 -8.10
CA MET A 52 -3.11 -6.38 -7.55
C MET A 52 -1.97 -6.33 -8.57
N ARG A 53 -1.33 -5.17 -8.65
CA ARG A 53 -0.10 -4.98 -9.43
C ARG A 53 0.97 -4.36 -8.55
N VAL A 54 2.13 -4.98 -8.51
CA VAL A 54 3.29 -4.49 -7.76
C VAL A 54 4.38 -4.06 -8.73
N VAL A 55 4.98 -2.91 -8.46
CA VAL A 55 6.21 -2.44 -9.13
C VAL A 55 7.29 -2.32 -8.05
N ILE A 56 8.28 -3.20 -8.09
CA ILE A 56 9.44 -3.17 -7.20
C ILE A 56 10.50 -2.28 -7.85
N ASP A 57 11.16 -1.43 -7.05
CA ASP A 57 12.21 -0.57 -7.57
C ASP A 57 13.28 -1.36 -8.34
N GLU A 58 13.71 -0.81 -9.48
CA GLU A 58 14.68 -1.47 -10.37
C GLU A 58 16.07 -1.63 -9.75
N THR A 59 16.39 -0.88 -8.68
CA THR A 59 17.65 -1.01 -7.95
C THR A 59 17.66 -2.18 -6.96
N ALA A 60 16.51 -2.78 -6.64
CA ALA A 60 16.46 -3.94 -5.76
C ALA A 60 17.15 -5.15 -6.41
N SER A 61 17.93 -5.90 -5.62
CA SER A 61 18.57 -7.12 -6.09
C SER A 61 17.54 -8.20 -6.47
N GLU A 62 17.99 -9.27 -7.12
CA GLU A 62 17.11 -10.41 -7.40
C GLU A 62 16.58 -11.06 -6.13
N ASP A 63 17.43 -11.21 -5.10
CA ASP A 63 17.04 -11.82 -3.83
C ASP A 63 16.04 -10.94 -3.07
N GLN A 64 16.26 -9.62 -3.06
CA GLN A 64 15.33 -8.67 -2.45
C GLN A 64 13.95 -8.70 -3.12
N ALA A 65 13.89 -8.78 -4.45
CA ALA A 65 12.60 -8.86 -5.13
C ALA A 65 11.91 -10.20 -4.93
N LYS A 66 12.63 -11.32 -4.92
CA LYS A 66 12.04 -12.62 -4.59
C LYS A 66 11.49 -12.63 -3.16
N ALA A 67 12.19 -12.02 -2.22
CA ALA A 67 11.70 -11.87 -0.86
C ALA A 67 10.42 -11.02 -0.80
N LEU A 68 10.39 -9.89 -1.51
CA LEU A 68 9.17 -9.07 -1.61
C LEU A 68 8.03 -9.78 -2.34
N GLU A 69 8.33 -10.57 -3.37
CA GLU A 69 7.36 -11.41 -4.07
C GLU A 69 6.69 -12.40 -3.11
N ARG A 70 7.47 -13.08 -2.28
CA ARG A 70 6.95 -14.00 -1.24
C ARG A 70 6.08 -13.28 -0.21
N ILE A 71 6.52 -12.12 0.28
CA ILE A 71 5.76 -11.33 1.26
C ILE A 71 4.43 -10.83 0.65
N LEU A 72 4.50 -10.17 -0.50
CA LEU A 72 3.35 -9.47 -1.10
C LEU A 72 2.35 -10.43 -1.75
N SER A 73 2.76 -11.65 -2.10
CA SER A 73 1.83 -12.73 -2.49
C SER A 73 1.13 -13.39 -1.29
N GLY A 74 1.59 -13.12 -0.07
CA GLY A 74 1.07 -13.72 1.15
C GLY A 74 1.66 -15.08 1.50
N GLU A 75 2.68 -15.56 0.77
CA GLU A 75 3.37 -16.82 1.08
C GLU A 75 3.95 -16.83 2.51
N GLU A 76 4.44 -15.67 2.95
CA GLU A 76 5.00 -15.48 4.29
C GLU A 76 3.94 -15.24 5.38
N GLY A 77 2.65 -15.34 5.08
CA GLY A 77 1.60 -15.07 6.06
C GLY A 77 1.44 -13.57 6.36
N GLY A 78 1.17 -13.24 7.62
CA GLY A 78 0.96 -11.86 8.06
C GLY A 78 -0.23 -11.16 7.38
N ALA A 79 -0.16 -9.84 7.29
CA ALA A 79 -1.24 -9.02 6.71
C ALA A 79 -1.56 -9.39 5.24
N PHE A 80 -0.55 -9.71 4.43
CA PHE A 80 -0.77 -10.13 3.04
C PHE A 80 -1.29 -11.57 2.94
N GLY A 81 -0.86 -12.46 3.84
CA GLY A 81 -1.42 -13.80 3.98
C GLY A 81 -2.89 -13.79 4.41
N ASP A 82 -3.26 -12.94 5.36
CA ASP A 82 -4.64 -12.75 5.83
C ASP A 82 -5.55 -12.23 4.69
N LEU A 83 -5.00 -11.46 3.76
CA LEU A 83 -5.71 -10.91 2.59
C LEU A 83 -5.65 -11.83 1.36
N SER A 84 -4.81 -12.86 1.35
CA SER A 84 -4.55 -13.70 0.17
C SER A 84 -5.81 -14.31 -0.44
N ALA A 85 -6.80 -14.68 0.37
CA ALA A 85 -8.06 -15.24 -0.09
C ALA A 85 -8.97 -14.24 -0.84
N LEU A 86 -8.73 -12.94 -0.70
CA LEU A 86 -9.46 -11.88 -1.40
C LEU A 86 -8.82 -11.53 -2.75
N ILE A 87 -7.56 -11.92 -2.96
CA ILE A 87 -6.77 -11.57 -4.12
C ILE A 87 -6.94 -12.63 -5.20
N SER A 88 -7.36 -12.22 -6.40
CA SER A 88 -7.60 -13.13 -7.52
C SER A 88 -6.53 -13.07 -8.60
N ASP A 89 -5.83 -11.94 -8.71
CA ASP A 89 -4.71 -11.77 -9.64
C ASP A 89 -3.63 -10.89 -9.01
N VAL A 90 -2.38 -11.34 -9.09
CA VAL A 90 -1.20 -10.56 -8.68
C VAL A 90 -0.20 -10.56 -9.83
N THR A 91 0.18 -9.37 -10.27
CA THR A 91 1.28 -9.17 -11.22
C THR A 91 2.42 -8.40 -10.57
N MET A 92 3.66 -8.81 -10.85
CA MET A 92 4.84 -8.13 -10.36
C MET A 92 5.73 -7.69 -11.51
N ALA A 93 6.27 -6.48 -11.39
CA ALA A 93 7.16 -5.88 -12.36
C ALA A 93 8.30 -5.12 -11.68
N ARG A 94 9.34 -4.81 -12.44
CA ARG A 94 10.40 -3.88 -12.03
C ARG A 94 10.18 -2.52 -12.71
N GLY A 95 10.52 -1.45 -12.01
CA GLY A 95 10.48 -0.10 -12.57
C GLY A 95 11.05 0.92 -11.59
N GLN A 96 11.23 2.16 -12.01
CA GLN A 96 11.72 3.22 -11.12
C GLN A 96 10.67 3.59 -10.09
N VAL A 97 11.00 3.44 -8.80
CA VAL A 97 10.15 3.83 -7.69
C VAL A 97 10.94 4.64 -6.68
N SER A 98 10.46 5.84 -6.37
CA SER A 98 11.01 6.64 -5.28
C SER A 98 9.92 7.10 -4.33
N VAL A 99 10.22 7.07 -3.04
CA VAL A 99 9.31 7.48 -1.96
C VAL A 99 10.05 8.46 -1.05
N SER A 100 9.42 9.61 -0.79
CA SER A 100 9.87 10.61 0.16
C SER A 100 8.83 10.74 1.26
N ASN A 101 9.26 10.56 2.51
CA ASN A 101 8.40 10.66 3.70
C ASN A 101 8.65 11.99 4.43
N GLY A 102 7.65 12.47 5.18
CA GLY A 102 7.73 13.69 5.98
C GLY A 102 6.50 14.60 5.80
N ASP A 103 6.61 15.87 6.20
CA ASP A 103 5.53 16.86 6.05
C ASP A 103 5.09 17.10 4.59
N SER A 104 5.97 16.78 3.64
CA SER A 104 5.72 16.84 2.20
C SER A 104 5.97 15.47 1.57
N ALA A 105 5.17 14.48 1.96
CA ALA A 105 5.32 13.14 1.43
C ALA A 105 5.02 13.10 -0.08
N SER A 106 5.84 12.39 -0.83
CA SER A 106 5.66 12.21 -2.27
C SER A 106 6.17 10.85 -2.72
N ALA A 107 5.65 10.39 -3.85
CA ALA A 107 6.12 9.18 -4.52
C ALA A 107 6.19 9.41 -6.03
N SER A 108 7.13 8.75 -6.68
CA SER A 108 7.23 8.68 -8.14
C SER A 108 7.32 7.23 -8.56
N VAL A 109 6.50 6.83 -9.54
CA VAL A 109 6.54 5.50 -10.16
C VAL A 109 6.62 5.68 -11.66
N GLU A 110 7.71 5.22 -12.26
CA GLU A 110 7.97 5.35 -13.71
C GLU A 110 7.77 6.78 -14.24
N GLY A 111 8.14 7.78 -13.43
CA GLY A 111 8.00 9.21 -13.76
C GLY A 111 6.62 9.83 -13.46
N SER A 112 5.63 9.04 -13.04
CA SER A 112 4.34 9.53 -12.54
C SER A 112 4.46 9.91 -11.07
N GLU A 113 4.30 11.20 -10.76
CA GLU A 113 4.48 11.72 -9.41
C GLU A 113 3.14 11.97 -8.70
N ILE A 114 3.06 11.54 -7.44
CA ILE A 114 1.99 11.83 -6.50
C ILE A 114 2.56 12.57 -5.29
N ARG A 115 1.85 13.58 -4.80
CA ARG A 115 2.15 14.30 -3.56
C ARG A 115 1.01 14.19 -2.57
N PHE A 116 1.33 14.19 -1.29
CA PHE A 116 0.39 14.13 -0.18
C PHE A 116 0.56 15.32 0.77
N GLU A 117 -0.57 15.93 1.14
CA GLU A 117 -0.64 17.00 2.13
C GLU A 117 -1.69 16.64 3.20
N PRO A 118 -1.30 16.48 4.47
CA PRO A 118 -2.24 16.10 5.52
C PRO A 118 -3.26 17.21 5.80
N PHE A 119 -4.52 16.82 6.04
CA PHE A 119 -5.50 17.74 6.62
C PHE A 119 -5.05 18.13 8.03
N ARG A 120 -5.28 19.39 8.42
CA ARG A 120 -4.84 19.90 9.72
C ARG A 120 -6.01 20.35 10.58
N GLY A 121 -5.95 20.01 11.86
CA GLY A 121 -6.89 20.48 12.87
C GLY A 121 -6.68 21.96 13.22
N PRO A 122 -7.55 22.55 14.06
CA PRO A 122 -7.43 23.95 14.49
C PRO A 122 -6.10 24.30 15.18
N ASP A 123 -5.44 23.32 15.78
CA ASP A 123 -4.14 23.44 16.43
C ASP A 123 -2.95 23.23 15.47
N GLY A 124 -3.23 22.98 14.19
CA GLY A 124 -2.22 22.71 13.15
C GLY A 124 -1.72 21.26 13.12
N SER A 125 -2.18 20.40 14.02
CA SER A 125 -1.78 18.98 14.02
C SER A 125 -2.39 18.23 12.82
N PRO A 126 -1.68 17.24 12.24
CA PRO A 126 -2.26 16.38 11.21
C PRO A 126 -3.48 15.62 11.71
N THR A 127 -4.51 15.52 10.86
CA THR A 127 -5.70 14.70 11.11
C THR A 127 -5.33 13.24 10.90
N LYS A 128 -5.70 12.39 11.86
CA LYS A 128 -5.36 10.97 11.86
C LYS A 128 -6.62 10.10 11.94
N MET A 129 -6.54 8.94 11.33
CA MET A 129 -7.50 7.85 11.46
C MET A 129 -6.79 6.61 12.02
N SER A 130 -7.52 5.77 12.74
CA SER A 130 -6.99 4.55 13.34
C SER A 130 -7.97 3.39 13.27
N SER A 131 -7.44 2.17 13.37
CA SER A 131 -8.23 0.92 13.42
C SER A 131 -9.14 0.71 12.21
N ALA A 132 -8.72 1.14 11.02
CA ALA A 132 -9.43 0.87 9.77
C ALA A 132 -9.23 -0.59 9.35
N MET A 133 -10.33 -1.30 9.06
CA MET A 133 -10.35 -2.74 8.73
C MET A 133 -9.43 -3.13 7.56
N PHE A 134 -9.29 -2.25 6.56
CA PHE A 134 -8.43 -2.44 5.39
C PHE A 134 -7.34 -1.37 5.29
N GLY A 135 -7.01 -0.71 6.41
CA GLY A 135 -5.94 0.27 6.45
C GLY A 135 -4.58 -0.43 6.49
N PHE A 136 -3.62 0.07 5.70
CA PHE A 136 -2.24 -0.43 5.73
C PHE A 136 -1.47 -0.02 6.99
N ALA A 137 -2.02 0.82 7.87
CA ALA A 137 -1.35 1.21 9.10
C ALA A 137 -2.36 1.23 10.27
N PRO A 138 -1.92 0.92 11.51
CA PRO A 138 -2.79 0.98 12.68
C PRO A 138 -3.29 2.40 12.95
N GLU A 139 -2.46 3.40 12.63
CA GLU A 139 -2.78 4.82 12.62
C GLU A 139 -2.14 5.46 11.37
N PHE A 140 -2.89 6.30 10.66
CA PHE A 140 -2.41 7.02 9.48
C PHE A 140 -3.00 8.42 9.40
N MET A 141 -2.27 9.33 8.78
CA MET A 141 -2.73 10.66 8.42
C MET A 141 -3.64 10.58 7.21
N VAL A 142 -4.63 11.47 7.17
CA VAL A 142 -5.53 11.63 6.02
C VAL A 142 -5.40 13.03 5.44
N GLY A 143 -5.54 13.15 4.13
CA GLY A 143 -5.21 14.40 3.47
C GLY A 143 -5.58 14.48 2.00
N LYS A 144 -5.15 15.58 1.38
CA LYS A 144 -5.28 15.79 -0.04
C LYS A 144 -4.11 15.10 -0.75
N ALA A 145 -4.42 14.35 -1.79
CA ALA A 145 -3.41 13.91 -2.75
C ALA A 145 -3.51 14.77 -4.02
N SER A 146 -2.40 14.84 -4.76
CA SER A 146 -2.35 15.49 -6.07
C SER A 146 -1.36 14.78 -6.98
N GLY A 147 -1.59 14.89 -8.29
CA GLY A 147 -0.80 14.19 -9.30
C GLY A 147 -1.66 13.22 -10.12
N ARG A 148 -1.01 12.51 -11.03
CA ARG A 148 -1.63 11.49 -11.88
C ARG A 148 -0.82 10.21 -11.81
N TYR A 149 -1.50 9.09 -11.92
CA TYR A 149 -0.87 7.78 -12.04
C TYR A 149 -1.63 6.93 -13.05
N SER A 150 -0.93 5.95 -13.61
CA SER A 150 -1.54 4.96 -14.49
C SER A 150 -1.57 3.60 -13.79
N SER A 151 -2.68 2.89 -13.88
CA SER A 151 -2.80 1.51 -13.42
C SER A 151 -3.86 0.76 -14.21
N PHE A 152 -3.67 -0.54 -14.42
CA PHE A 152 -4.59 -1.40 -15.19
C PHE A 152 -5.00 -0.80 -16.55
N GLY A 153 -4.06 -0.12 -17.23
CA GLY A 153 -4.30 0.51 -18.53
C GLY A 153 -5.14 1.80 -18.50
N GLN A 154 -5.41 2.34 -17.31
CA GLN A 154 -6.23 3.53 -17.09
C GLN A 154 -5.41 4.62 -16.36
N GLU A 155 -5.76 5.88 -16.59
CA GLU A 155 -5.18 7.04 -15.88
C GLU A 155 -6.12 7.54 -14.78
N PHE A 156 -5.55 7.90 -13.64
CA PHE A 156 -6.27 8.40 -12.47
C PHE A 156 -5.67 9.70 -11.97
N GLU A 157 -6.52 10.58 -11.44
CA GLU A 157 -6.12 11.78 -10.72
C GLU A 157 -6.20 11.52 -9.21
N ALA A 158 -5.09 11.69 -8.50
CA ALA A 158 -5.06 11.55 -7.06
C ALA A 158 -5.78 12.76 -6.40
N LYS A 159 -6.70 12.49 -5.47
CA LYS A 159 -7.50 13.52 -4.78
C LYS A 159 -7.47 13.39 -3.28
N TYR A 160 -7.53 12.16 -2.80
CA TYR A 160 -7.41 11.78 -1.40
C TYR A 160 -6.17 10.89 -1.23
N GLY A 161 -5.52 11.01 -0.09
CA GLY A 161 -4.39 10.17 0.25
C GLY A 161 -4.35 9.83 1.73
N GLU A 162 -3.58 8.80 2.02
CA GLU A 162 -3.27 8.33 3.35
C GLU A 162 -1.74 8.24 3.47
N SER A 163 -1.20 8.52 4.65
CA SER A 163 0.23 8.38 4.92
C SER A 163 0.44 7.92 6.36
N GLY A 164 1.16 6.83 6.53
CA GLY A 164 1.44 6.23 7.84
C GLY A 164 2.58 5.21 7.73
N ASP A 165 3.06 4.78 8.89
CA ASP A 165 4.04 3.70 8.96
C ASP A 165 3.29 2.35 9.00
N PHE A 166 3.73 1.42 8.15
CA PHE A 166 3.24 0.04 8.10
C PHE A 166 4.31 -0.89 8.67
N GLU A 167 3.87 -1.87 9.46
CA GLU A 167 4.71 -2.96 9.95
C GLU A 167 4.17 -4.29 9.43
N PHE A 168 5.03 -5.08 8.82
CA PHE A 168 4.75 -6.45 8.42
C PHE A 168 5.44 -7.41 9.40
N SER A 169 4.73 -8.48 9.76
CA SER A 169 5.29 -9.65 10.44
C SER A 169 4.68 -10.89 9.79
N SER A 170 5.49 -11.93 9.58
CA SER A 170 5.01 -13.22 9.07
C SER A 170 4.08 -13.93 10.05
N GLU A 171 4.19 -13.61 11.35
CA GLU A 171 3.26 -14.06 12.38
C GLU A 171 1.96 -13.25 12.32
N SER A 172 0.85 -13.89 11.97
CA SER A 172 -0.49 -13.29 12.12
C SER A 172 -0.70 -12.91 13.58
N ALA A 173 -1.28 -11.74 13.84
CA ALA A 173 -1.63 -11.30 15.19
C ALA A 173 -2.84 -12.08 15.76
N ASP A 174 -2.75 -13.41 15.87
CA ASP A 174 -3.63 -14.19 16.75
C ASP A 174 -2.92 -14.30 18.11
N VAL A 175 -3.01 -13.23 18.91
CA VAL A 175 -2.90 -13.40 20.36
C VAL A 175 -4.30 -13.61 20.91
N LYS A 176 -4.82 -14.83 20.69
CA LYS A 176 -5.74 -15.46 21.64
C LYS A 176 -5.09 -15.48 23.01
N GLY A 177 -5.51 -14.56 23.87
CA GLY A 177 -5.06 -14.48 25.25
C GLY A 177 -5.96 -13.59 26.10
N ARG A 178 -7.28 -13.80 26.08
CA ARG A 178 -8.14 -13.34 27.17
C ARG A 178 -7.84 -14.21 28.40
N ILE A 179 -7.37 -13.59 29.47
CA ILE A 179 -7.67 -14.02 30.84
C ILE A 179 -8.71 -13.06 31.39
#